data_AF-A0A365T9H7-F1
#
_entry.id   AF-A0A365T9H7-F1
#
_cell.length_a   1.000
_cell.length_b   1.000
_cell.length_c   1.000
_cell.angle_alpha   90.00
_cell.angle_beta   90.00
_cell.angle_gamma   90.00
#
_symmetry.space_group_name_H-M   'P 1'
#
loop_
_entity.id
_entity.type
_entity.pdbx_description
1 polymer ?
#
loop_
_entity_poly.entity_id
_entity_poly.type
_entity_poly.pdbx_seq_one_letter_code
_entity_poly.pdbx_strand_id
1 'polypeptide(L)'
;MRAVSTALDATLCLLLVSAAALTLVHADAPDRAAQGPAESVATTLTTATAQVNYTLSTADGRRYRRSAHDTVAGLAAACAAGDVAVADAERTRRTGGFERALDRKLRRFDATSDRTRRVQVVARWEPYPDASVAGRCVLGPSPPPDADVHAASVALPSGMAPAENAGRSEGWRTYGGVGDAVARSVVRGLFPPGRLGVALGDRRTAPLALARLRHFAALSDADVDGELAAGDAAGVRRELVDSLAATVESELRTRYASADRAASSTAVARVDIVVRVWSS
;
A
#
# COMPACT_ATOMS: atom_id res chain seq x y z
N MET A 1 12.97 48.84 -24.01
CA MET A 1 11.79 48.50 -23.18
C MET A 1 11.81 47.03 -22.71
N ARG A 2 12.80 46.61 -21.89
CA ARG A 2 12.84 45.25 -21.29
C ARG A 2 12.95 45.24 -19.76
N ALA A 3 13.30 46.36 -19.13
CA ALA A 3 13.40 46.49 -17.68
C ALA A 3 12.04 46.61 -16.96
N VAL A 4 10.98 47.01 -17.66
CA VAL A 4 9.66 47.21 -17.06
C VAL A 4 8.97 45.87 -16.77
N SER A 5 9.21 44.83 -17.58
CA SER A 5 8.52 43.54 -17.45
C SER A 5 9.02 42.70 -16.27
N THR A 6 10.31 42.72 -15.97
CA THR A 6 10.88 41.96 -14.85
C THR A 6 10.57 42.58 -13.49
N ALA A 7 10.54 43.92 -13.41
CA ALA A 7 10.13 44.62 -12.20
C ALA A 7 8.66 44.36 -11.86
N LEU A 8 7.79 44.36 -12.88
CA LEU A 8 6.35 44.09 -12.72
C LEU A 8 6.07 42.63 -12.32
N ASP A 9 6.82 41.68 -12.86
CA ASP A 9 6.68 40.27 -12.54
C ASP A 9 7.17 39.97 -11.10
N ALA A 10 8.27 40.60 -10.69
CA ALA A 10 8.78 40.50 -9.32
C ALA A 10 7.81 41.11 -8.29
N THR A 11 7.19 42.26 -8.58
CA THR A 11 6.21 42.88 -7.67
C THR A 11 4.92 42.08 -7.60
N LEU A 12 4.44 41.53 -8.73
CA LEU A 12 3.28 40.63 -8.76
C LEU A 12 3.54 39.35 -7.95
N CYS A 13 4.72 38.75 -8.12
CA CYS A 13 5.13 37.57 -7.37
C CYS A 13 5.17 37.85 -5.85
N LEU A 14 5.80 38.95 -5.45
CA LEU A 14 5.84 39.35 -4.03
C LEU A 14 4.44 39.66 -3.48
N LEU A 15 3.55 40.27 -4.27
CA LEU A 15 2.16 40.51 -3.88
C LEU A 15 1.40 39.22 -3.65
N LEU A 16 1.54 38.24 -4.55
CA LEU A 16 0.89 36.94 -4.43
C LEU A 16 1.41 36.14 -3.24
N VAL A 17 2.72 36.15 -2.99
CA VAL A 17 3.32 35.50 -1.82
C VAL A 17 2.86 36.17 -0.52
N SER A 18 2.78 37.51 -0.51
CA SER A 18 2.30 38.27 0.66
C SER A 18 0.82 38.03 0.94
N ALA A 19 -0.01 38.00 -0.12
CA ALA A 19 -1.43 37.68 -0.02
C ALA A 19 -1.67 36.24 0.43
N ALA A 20 -0.87 35.28 -0.05
CA ALA A 20 -0.89 33.90 0.41
C ALA A 20 -0.48 33.78 1.89
N ALA A 21 0.53 34.53 2.34
CA ALA A 21 0.92 34.56 3.74
C ALA A 21 -0.17 35.19 4.63
N LEU A 22 -0.79 36.29 4.20
CA LEU A 22 -1.86 36.97 4.94
C LEU A 22 -3.13 36.13 5.05
N THR A 23 -3.51 35.42 3.98
CA THR A 23 -4.62 34.45 4.00
C THR A 23 -4.33 33.29 4.94
N LEU A 24 -3.08 32.84 5.07
CA LEU A 24 -2.69 31.83 6.05
C LEU A 24 -2.83 32.32 7.50
N VAL A 25 -2.56 33.61 7.75
CA VAL A 25 -2.64 34.22 9.10
C VAL A 25 -4.08 34.55 9.50
N HIS A 26 -4.95 34.88 8.54
CA HIS A 26 -6.35 35.25 8.77
C HIS A 26 -7.35 34.12 8.52
N ALA A 27 -6.90 32.95 8.07
CA ALA A 27 -7.74 31.77 8.07
C ALA A 27 -8.00 31.39 9.53
N ASP A 28 -9.22 31.65 10.00
CA ASP A 28 -9.74 30.97 11.17
C ASP A 28 -9.57 29.48 10.91
N ALA A 29 -8.74 28.84 11.73
CA ALA A 29 -8.63 27.39 11.71
C ALA A 29 -10.07 26.87 11.91
N PRO A 30 -10.58 25.96 11.06
CA PRO A 30 -11.84 25.31 11.36
C PRO A 30 -11.73 24.77 12.78
N ASP A 31 -12.77 25.02 13.60
CA ASP A 31 -12.86 24.60 14.99
C ASP A 31 -12.34 23.15 15.10
N ARG A 32 -11.07 23.00 15.49
CA ARG A 32 -10.50 21.70 15.78
C ARG A 32 -11.15 21.31 17.08
N ALA A 33 -12.32 20.67 17.00
CA ALA A 33 -12.77 19.78 18.07
C ALA A 33 -11.52 19.01 18.51
N ALA A 34 -11.10 19.22 19.76
CA ALA A 34 -9.75 18.87 20.23
C ALA A 34 -9.38 17.46 19.77
N GLN A 35 -8.56 17.37 18.70
CA GLN A 35 -8.25 16.09 18.08
C GLN A 35 -7.59 15.20 19.13
N GLY A 36 -8.12 13.99 19.31
CA GLY A 36 -7.56 13.05 20.27
C GLY A 36 -6.10 12.73 19.95
N PRO A 37 -5.29 12.26 20.93
CA PRO A 37 -3.85 12.00 20.72
C PRO A 37 -3.56 11.13 19.49
N ALA A 38 -4.37 10.10 19.23
CA ALA A 38 -4.22 9.23 18.08
C ALA A 38 -4.55 9.91 16.74
N GLU A 39 -5.53 10.82 16.72
CA GLU A 39 -5.92 11.57 15.52
C GLU A 39 -4.86 12.61 15.14
N SER A 40 -4.27 13.27 16.14
CA SER A 40 -3.12 14.17 15.93
C SER A 40 -1.92 13.41 15.33
N VAL A 41 -1.61 12.22 15.85
CA VAL A 41 -0.53 11.38 15.30
C VAL A 41 -0.89 10.90 13.90
N ALA A 42 -2.12 10.43 13.66
CA ALA A 42 -2.56 10.01 12.33
C ALA A 42 -2.43 11.14 11.30
N THR A 43 -2.91 12.34 11.63
CA THR A 43 -2.77 13.54 10.79
C THR A 43 -1.30 13.81 10.47
N THR A 44 -0.42 13.70 11.47
CA THR A 44 1.01 13.92 11.24
C THR A 44 1.62 12.84 10.36
N LEU A 45 1.30 11.56 10.56
CA LEU A 45 1.82 10.46 9.74
C LEU A 45 1.36 10.52 8.28
N THR A 46 0.15 11.04 8.04
CA THR A 46 -0.41 11.23 6.68
C THR A 46 0.15 12.43 5.94
N THR A 47 0.87 13.33 6.62
CA THR A 47 1.44 14.55 6.02
C THR A 47 2.96 14.57 6.06
N ALA A 48 3.58 13.90 7.04
CA ALA A 48 5.02 13.82 7.20
C ALA A 48 5.66 12.93 6.14
N THR A 49 6.38 13.55 5.21
CA THR A 49 7.12 12.85 4.16
C THR A 49 8.37 12.16 4.70
N ALA A 50 8.69 11.00 4.13
CA ALA A 50 9.79 10.16 4.52
C ALA A 50 10.39 9.47 3.30
N GLN A 51 11.72 9.32 3.35
CA GLN A 51 12.45 8.39 2.49
C GLN A 51 12.91 7.19 3.32
N VAL A 52 12.68 6.00 2.80
CA VAL A 52 13.17 4.74 3.37
C VAL A 52 14.12 4.08 2.39
N ASN A 53 15.36 3.91 2.82
CA ASN A 53 16.38 3.14 2.10
C ASN A 53 16.41 1.72 2.67
N TYR A 54 16.32 0.73 1.79
CA TYR A 54 16.27 -0.67 2.20
C TYR A 54 17.03 -1.57 1.21
N THR A 55 17.34 -2.77 1.68
CA THR A 55 18.02 -3.79 0.88
C THR A 55 17.12 -5.02 0.81
N LEU A 56 16.89 -5.50 -0.41
CA LEU A 56 16.25 -6.78 -0.66
C LEU A 56 17.33 -7.83 -0.91
N SER A 57 17.11 -9.02 -0.38
CA SER A 57 18.00 -10.16 -0.60
C SER A 57 17.23 -11.29 -1.25
N THR A 58 17.85 -11.95 -2.21
CA THR A 58 17.35 -13.19 -2.83
C THR A 58 17.92 -14.41 -2.11
N ALA A 59 17.34 -15.59 -2.35
CA ALA A 59 17.76 -16.83 -1.68
C ALA A 59 19.20 -17.23 -2.01
N ASP A 60 19.71 -16.82 -3.17
CA ASP A 60 21.11 -16.99 -3.60
C ASP A 60 22.06 -15.92 -3.01
N GLY A 61 21.59 -15.08 -2.08
CA GLY A 61 22.42 -14.12 -1.34
C GLY A 61 22.69 -12.80 -2.08
N ARG A 62 22.16 -12.58 -3.30
CA ARG A 62 22.32 -11.30 -3.99
C ARG A 62 21.54 -10.20 -3.27
N ARG A 63 22.11 -9.00 -3.23
CA ARG A 63 21.58 -7.84 -2.50
C ARG A 63 21.23 -6.69 -3.44
N TYR A 64 20.07 -6.09 -3.23
CA TYR A 64 19.52 -5.02 -4.05
C TYR A 64 19.14 -3.83 -3.19
N ARG A 65 19.87 -2.72 -3.35
CA ARG A 65 19.53 -1.46 -2.68
C ARG A 65 18.35 -0.79 -3.39
N ARG A 66 17.40 -0.29 -2.61
CA ARG A 66 16.20 0.41 -3.06
C ARG A 66 15.89 1.58 -2.13
N SER A 67 15.13 2.53 -2.66
CA SER A 67 14.55 3.63 -1.89
C SER A 67 13.06 3.74 -2.22
N ALA A 68 12.27 4.16 -1.23
CA ALA A 68 10.88 4.55 -1.40
C ALA A 68 10.66 5.91 -0.73
N HIS A 69 9.77 6.70 -1.30
CA HIS A 69 9.46 8.07 -0.88
C HIS A 69 7.95 8.24 -0.85
N ASP A 70 7.40 8.55 0.32
CA ASP A 70 5.99 8.88 0.52
C ASP A 70 5.84 9.50 1.93
N THR A 71 4.64 9.79 2.36
CA THR A 71 4.28 10.00 3.76
C THR A 71 4.54 8.75 4.59
N VAL A 72 4.72 8.85 5.91
CA VAL A 72 4.94 7.66 6.75
C VAL A 72 3.74 6.70 6.66
N ALA A 73 2.52 7.24 6.65
CA ALA A 73 1.31 6.45 6.46
C ALA A 73 1.24 5.86 5.04
N GLY A 74 1.61 6.61 4.00
CA GLY A 74 1.70 6.10 2.63
C GLY A 74 2.73 4.96 2.47
N LEU A 75 3.89 5.06 3.12
CA LEU A 75 4.87 3.97 3.17
C LEU A 75 4.34 2.74 3.93
N ALA A 76 3.54 2.93 4.98
CA ALA A 76 2.87 1.82 5.67
C ALA A 76 1.79 1.18 4.79
N ALA A 77 1.05 1.98 4.00
CA ALA A 77 0.11 1.46 3.01
C ALA A 77 0.81 0.64 1.91
N ALA A 78 1.90 1.17 1.37
CA ALA A 78 2.73 0.46 0.40
C ALA A 78 3.36 -0.82 0.98
N CYS A 79 3.71 -0.83 2.27
CA CYS A 79 4.15 -2.02 2.99
C CYS A 79 3.06 -3.10 2.96
N ALA A 80 1.83 -2.76 3.37
CA ALA A 80 0.72 -3.70 3.39
C ALA A 80 0.32 -4.18 1.98
N ALA A 81 0.13 -3.27 1.02
CA ALA A 81 -0.27 -3.62 -0.34
C ALA A 81 0.84 -4.31 -1.16
N GLY A 82 2.10 -4.09 -0.81
CA GLY A 82 3.26 -4.70 -1.48
C GLY A 82 3.67 -6.06 -0.92
N ASP A 83 3.22 -6.39 0.29
CA ASP A 83 3.49 -7.62 1.03
C ASP A 83 2.22 -8.46 1.18
N VAL A 84 1.75 -8.96 0.04
CA VAL A 84 0.52 -9.75 -0.04
C VAL A 84 0.82 -11.22 0.28
N ALA A 85 0.13 -11.74 1.29
CA ALA A 85 0.00 -13.16 1.57
C ALA A 85 -1.30 -13.70 0.95
N VAL A 86 -1.35 -15.00 0.70
CA VAL A 86 -2.56 -15.72 0.31
C VAL A 86 -2.75 -16.87 1.30
N ALA A 87 -3.96 -17.01 1.86
CA ALA A 87 -4.34 -17.97 2.90
C ALA A 87 -3.59 -17.81 4.24
N ASP A 88 -3.70 -18.82 5.13
CA ASP A 88 -3.03 -18.92 6.45
C ASP A 88 -1.52 -19.22 6.37
N ALA A 89 -0.91 -19.08 5.19
CA ALA A 89 0.52 -19.25 5.04
C ALA A 89 1.28 -18.23 5.92
N GLU A 90 2.19 -18.70 6.76
CA GLU A 90 3.05 -17.82 7.57
C GLU A 90 3.70 -16.75 6.66
N ARG A 91 3.56 -15.47 7.02
CA ARG A 91 4.22 -14.35 6.33
C ARG A 91 5.70 -14.67 6.18
N THR A 92 6.12 -15.07 4.98
CA THR A 92 7.53 -15.40 4.77
C THR A 92 8.35 -14.12 4.97
N ARG A 93 9.43 -14.24 5.75
CA ARG A 93 10.30 -13.16 6.26
C ARG A 93 11.08 -12.39 5.17
N ARG A 94 10.47 -12.08 4.03
CA ARG A 94 11.14 -11.58 2.81
C ARG A 94 10.98 -10.09 2.55
N THR A 95 10.02 -9.42 3.20
CA THR A 95 9.83 -7.95 3.19
C THR A 95 10.47 -7.24 4.37
N GLY A 96 11.04 -7.99 5.32
CA GLY A 96 11.61 -7.44 6.55
C GLY A 96 12.68 -6.36 6.34
N GLY A 97 13.34 -6.29 5.17
CA GLY A 97 14.25 -5.18 4.86
C GLY A 97 13.56 -3.81 4.82
N PHE A 98 12.40 -3.74 4.16
CA PHE A 98 11.60 -2.52 4.03
C PHE A 98 10.89 -2.19 5.35
N GLU A 99 10.17 -3.16 5.92
CA GLU A 99 9.44 -2.99 7.18
C GLU A 99 10.37 -2.57 8.32
N ARG A 100 11.52 -3.24 8.52
CA ARG A 100 12.50 -2.83 9.55
C ARG A 100 13.05 -1.43 9.31
N ALA A 101 13.21 -1.02 8.06
CA ALA A 101 13.70 0.32 7.74
C ALA A 101 12.64 1.39 8.02
N LEU A 102 11.36 1.07 7.79
CA LEU A 102 10.22 1.90 8.12
C LEU A 102 9.98 1.96 9.64
N ASP A 103 10.07 0.85 10.37
CA ASP A 103 9.98 0.79 11.83
C ASP A 103 11.06 1.66 12.49
N ARG A 104 12.32 1.59 12.00
CA ARG A 104 13.38 2.51 12.44
C ARG A 104 13.08 3.97 12.13
N LYS A 105 12.35 4.26 11.05
CA LYS A 105 11.92 5.63 10.74
C LYS A 105 10.83 6.09 11.71
N LEU A 106 9.84 5.26 11.99
CA LEU A 106 8.78 5.53 12.96
C LEU A 106 9.34 5.75 14.36
N ARG A 107 10.26 4.91 14.83
CA ARG A 107 10.92 5.08 16.15
C ARG A 107 11.64 6.43 16.29
N ARG A 108 12.23 6.94 15.22
CA ARG A 108 12.89 8.26 15.23
C ARG A 108 11.88 9.41 15.32
N PHE A 109 10.74 9.26 14.66
CA PHE A 109 9.62 10.20 14.74
C PHE A 109 8.99 10.19 16.14
N ASP A 110 8.84 9.02 16.74
CA ASP A 110 8.36 8.81 18.11
C ASP A 110 9.35 9.41 19.14
N ALA A 111 10.66 9.18 18.97
CA ALA A 111 11.68 9.70 19.88
C ALA A 111 11.83 11.23 19.89
N THR A 112 11.39 11.91 18.82
CA THR A 112 11.29 13.38 18.76
C THR A 112 9.98 13.90 19.35
N SER A 113 8.99 13.03 19.52
CA SER A 113 7.72 13.31 20.18
C SER A 113 7.85 13.07 21.69
N ASP A 114 6.86 13.48 22.48
CA ASP A 114 6.81 13.29 23.93
C ASP A 114 7.21 11.86 24.34
N ARG A 115 8.34 11.71 25.05
CA ARG A 115 8.99 10.41 25.36
C ARG A 115 8.15 9.46 26.21
N THR A 116 7.05 9.95 26.77
CA THR A 116 6.10 9.17 27.57
C THR A 116 5.04 8.47 26.71
N ARG A 117 4.88 8.89 25.44
CA ARG A 117 3.89 8.33 24.52
C ARG A 117 4.54 7.30 23.61
N ARG A 118 3.79 6.24 23.34
CA ARG A 118 4.16 5.16 22.42
C ARG A 118 3.16 5.11 21.28
N VAL A 119 3.65 4.78 20.09
CA VAL A 119 2.84 4.70 18.87
C VAL A 119 2.96 3.33 18.23
N GLN A 120 1.83 2.75 17.85
CA GLN A 120 1.74 1.61 16.93
C GLN A 120 0.98 2.04 15.68
N VAL A 121 1.47 1.64 14.52
CA VAL A 121 0.78 1.80 13.24
C VAL A 121 0.52 0.42 12.65
N VAL A 122 -0.74 0.11 12.38
CA VAL A 122 -1.17 -1.15 11.76
C VAL A 122 -1.84 -0.81 10.43
N ALA A 123 -1.21 -1.16 9.32
CA ALA A 123 -1.80 -1.06 7.99
C ALA A 123 -2.31 -2.44 7.56
N ARG A 124 -3.54 -2.51 7.05
CA ARG A 124 -4.19 -3.73 6.54
C ARG A 124 -4.77 -3.45 5.15
N TRP A 125 -4.46 -4.34 4.22
CA TRP A 125 -4.98 -4.31 2.85
C TRP A 125 -5.71 -5.62 2.57
N GLU A 126 -6.95 -5.54 2.12
CA GLU A 126 -7.73 -6.71 1.66
C GLU A 126 -8.60 -6.31 0.48
N PRO A 127 -8.72 -7.15 -0.56
CA PRO A 127 -9.56 -6.87 -1.73
C PRO A 127 -11.05 -6.89 -1.39
N TYR A 128 -11.46 -7.57 -0.31
CA TYR A 128 -12.78 -7.58 0.31
C TYR A 128 -12.62 -8.06 1.76
N PRO A 129 -13.58 -7.79 2.67
CA PRO A 129 -13.46 -8.17 4.08
C PRO A 129 -13.13 -9.66 4.30
N ASP A 130 -12.08 -9.92 5.07
CA ASP A 130 -11.55 -11.25 5.41
C ASP A 130 -11.22 -12.13 4.19
N ALA A 131 -10.74 -11.50 3.11
CA ALA A 131 -10.16 -12.23 1.99
C ALA A 131 -8.96 -13.07 2.44
N SER A 132 -8.78 -14.26 1.84
CA SER A 132 -7.55 -15.03 2.07
C SER A 132 -6.31 -14.31 1.54
N VAL A 133 -6.48 -13.47 0.52
CA VAL A 133 -5.42 -12.67 -0.09
C VAL A 133 -5.35 -11.34 0.64
N ALA A 134 -4.40 -11.20 1.56
CA ALA A 134 -4.34 -10.06 2.46
C ALA A 134 -2.91 -9.57 2.69
N GLY A 135 -2.80 -8.27 2.94
CA GLY A 135 -1.55 -7.58 3.25
C GLY A 135 -1.61 -6.95 4.62
N ARG A 136 -0.52 -6.99 5.38
CA ARG A 136 -0.46 -6.35 6.70
C ARG A 136 0.94 -5.88 7.04
N CYS A 137 1.04 -4.67 7.58
CA CYS A 137 2.29 -4.10 8.08
C CYS A 137 2.07 -3.57 9.49
N VAL A 138 2.94 -3.94 10.43
CA VAL A 138 2.89 -3.45 11.82
C VAL A 138 4.18 -2.76 12.17
N LEU A 139 4.06 -1.51 12.62
CA LEU A 139 5.19 -0.68 12.99
C LEU A 139 5.03 -0.26 14.44
N GLY A 140 6.12 -0.25 15.19
CA GLY A 140 6.12 0.05 16.61
C GLY A 140 5.72 -1.14 17.51
N PRO A 141 5.88 -0.98 18.83
CA PRO A 141 5.50 -2.01 19.80
C PRO A 141 3.99 -2.26 19.82
N SER A 142 3.55 -3.37 20.41
CA SER A 142 2.14 -3.55 20.77
C SER A 142 1.84 -2.90 22.12
N PRO A 143 0.64 -2.33 22.30
CA PRO A 143 0.23 -1.82 23.61
C PRO A 143 0.17 -2.96 24.65
N PRO A 144 0.56 -2.70 25.91
CA PRO A 144 0.27 -3.59 27.02
C PRO A 144 -1.23 -3.89 27.15
N PRO A 145 -1.64 -5.06 27.68
CA PRO A 145 -3.05 -5.43 27.78
C PRO A 145 -3.91 -4.50 28.63
N ASP A 146 -3.30 -3.79 29.57
CA ASP A 146 -3.90 -2.91 30.58
C ASP A 146 -3.68 -1.41 30.30
N ALA A 147 -3.01 -1.07 29.21
CA ALA A 147 -2.79 0.33 28.83
C ALA A 147 -4.09 0.97 28.32
N ASP A 148 -4.32 2.22 28.69
CA ASP A 148 -5.34 3.05 28.04
C ASP A 148 -4.86 3.43 26.63
N VAL A 149 -5.60 2.97 25.61
CA VAL A 149 -5.20 3.11 24.20
C VAL A 149 -6.18 4.01 23.48
N HIS A 150 -5.67 5.13 22.97
CA HIS A 150 -6.37 5.93 21.98
C HIS A 150 -6.09 5.40 20.58
N ALA A 151 -7.13 5.25 19.76
CA ALA A 151 -7.00 4.79 18.39
C ALA A 151 -7.65 5.74 17.40
N ALA A 152 -7.04 5.89 16.22
CA ALA A 152 -7.59 6.61 15.08
C ALA A 152 -7.39 5.76 13.82
N SER A 153 -8.33 5.84 12.88
CA SER A 153 -8.26 5.10 11.63
C SER A 153 -8.25 6.05 10.44
N VAL A 154 -7.45 5.74 9.42
CA VAL A 154 -7.41 6.48 8.16
C VAL A 154 -7.32 5.49 7.00
N ALA A 155 -8.05 5.79 5.92
CA ALA A 155 -8.00 5.02 4.69
C ALA A 155 -7.07 5.71 3.68
N LEU A 156 -6.12 4.96 3.11
CA LEU A 156 -5.21 5.45 2.07
C LEU A 156 -5.34 4.63 0.78
N PRO A 157 -4.93 5.17 -0.38
CA PRO A 157 -4.83 4.39 -1.61
C PRO A 157 -3.84 3.24 -1.47
N SER A 158 -4.19 2.05 -1.97
CA SER A 158 -3.29 0.89 -2.03
C SER A 158 -2.26 0.96 -3.16
N GLY A 159 -2.45 1.88 -4.11
CA GLY A 159 -1.72 1.94 -5.37
C GLY A 159 -2.20 0.92 -6.41
N MET A 160 -3.17 0.07 -6.06
CA MET A 160 -3.88 -0.78 -7.01
C MET A 160 -5.09 -0.04 -7.59
N ALA A 161 -5.53 -0.46 -8.78
CA ALA A 161 -6.73 0.11 -9.38
C ALA A 161 -7.99 -0.42 -8.67
N PRO A 162 -9.10 0.33 -8.66
CA PRO A 162 -10.40 -0.23 -8.32
C PRO A 162 -10.71 -1.43 -9.22
N ALA A 163 -11.35 -2.47 -8.67
CA ALA A 163 -11.69 -3.66 -9.44
C ALA A 163 -12.66 -3.31 -10.58
N GLU A 164 -13.54 -2.33 -10.38
CA GLU A 164 -14.53 -1.86 -11.35
C GLU A 164 -13.87 -1.44 -12.67
N ASN A 165 -12.66 -0.86 -12.59
CA ASN A 165 -11.89 -0.45 -13.75
C ASN A 165 -11.27 -1.64 -14.52
N ALA A 166 -11.20 -2.82 -13.91
CA ALA A 166 -10.61 -4.03 -14.49
C ALA A 166 -11.66 -4.95 -15.15
N GLY A 167 -12.95 -4.77 -14.87
CA GLY A 167 -14.05 -5.57 -15.43
C GLY A 167 -14.95 -4.78 -16.39
N ARG A 168 -15.57 -5.47 -17.35
CA ARG A 168 -16.72 -4.92 -18.08
C ARG A 168 -17.94 -4.98 -17.15
N SER A 169 -18.75 -3.93 -17.11
CA SER A 169 -19.93 -3.80 -16.23
C SER A 169 -20.89 -5.00 -16.27
N GLU A 170 -20.94 -5.77 -17.35
CA GLU A 170 -21.76 -6.98 -17.46
C GLU A 170 -21.20 -8.19 -16.67
N GLY A 171 -19.87 -8.31 -16.53
CA GLY A 171 -19.24 -9.42 -15.80
C GLY A 171 -19.48 -9.37 -14.28
N TRP A 172 -19.71 -8.18 -13.74
CA TRP A 172 -19.94 -7.92 -12.31
C TRP A 172 -21.21 -8.57 -11.75
N ARG A 173 -22.11 -9.06 -12.61
CA ARG A 173 -23.34 -9.75 -12.22
C ARG A 173 -23.14 -11.19 -11.75
N THR A 174 -21.92 -11.71 -11.84
CA THR A 174 -21.57 -13.08 -11.44
C THR A 174 -20.39 -13.08 -10.48
N TYR A 175 -20.32 -14.08 -9.59
CA TYR A 175 -19.16 -14.23 -8.70
C TYR A 175 -17.85 -14.36 -9.49
N GLY A 176 -17.86 -15.07 -10.61
CA GLY A 176 -16.68 -15.24 -11.46
C GLY A 176 -16.20 -13.94 -12.09
N GLY A 177 -17.10 -13.07 -12.55
CA GLY A 177 -16.69 -11.78 -13.08
C GLY A 177 -16.21 -10.79 -12.00
N VAL A 178 -16.74 -10.86 -10.77
CA VAL A 178 -16.15 -10.12 -9.63
C VAL A 178 -14.77 -10.68 -9.29
N GLY A 179 -14.63 -12.00 -9.24
CA GLY A 179 -13.35 -12.68 -8.98
C GLY A 179 -12.27 -12.33 -10.00
N ASP A 180 -12.59 -12.39 -11.29
CA ASP A 180 -11.70 -11.98 -12.39
C ASP A 180 -11.30 -10.50 -12.27
N ALA A 181 -12.24 -9.60 -11.98
CA ALA A 181 -11.96 -8.17 -11.84
C ALA A 181 -11.02 -7.88 -10.65
N VAL A 182 -11.27 -8.51 -9.50
CA VAL A 182 -10.39 -8.43 -8.32
C VAL A 182 -9.00 -8.98 -8.64
N ALA A 183 -8.92 -10.20 -9.18
CA ALA A 183 -7.66 -10.87 -9.50
C ALA A 183 -6.81 -10.05 -10.48
N ARG A 184 -7.42 -9.55 -11.56
CA ARG A 184 -6.74 -8.67 -12.52
C ARG A 184 -6.19 -7.41 -11.88
N SER A 185 -6.93 -6.79 -10.98
CA SER A 185 -6.47 -5.59 -10.31
C SER A 185 -5.28 -5.87 -9.40
N VAL A 186 -5.36 -6.93 -8.59
CA VAL A 186 -4.28 -7.37 -7.70
C VAL A 186 -3.01 -7.72 -8.49
N VAL A 187 -3.11 -8.60 -9.49
CA VAL A 187 -1.96 -9.03 -10.30
C VAL A 187 -1.37 -7.86 -11.08
N ARG A 188 -2.19 -6.93 -11.60
CA ARG A 188 -1.69 -5.73 -12.28
C ARG A 188 -0.97 -4.78 -11.32
N GLY A 189 -1.45 -4.63 -10.09
CA GLY A 189 -0.81 -3.83 -9.06
C GLY A 189 0.54 -4.40 -8.62
N LEU A 190 0.60 -5.73 -8.38
CA LEU A 190 1.81 -6.41 -7.93
C LEU A 190 2.84 -6.63 -9.04
N PHE A 191 2.37 -6.91 -10.26
CA PHE A 191 3.20 -7.23 -11.43
C PHE A 191 2.78 -6.41 -12.66
N PRO A 192 3.08 -5.09 -12.70
CA PRO A 192 2.70 -4.23 -13.81
C PRO A 192 3.28 -4.74 -15.14
N PRO A 193 2.50 -4.80 -16.24
CA PRO A 193 2.85 -5.56 -17.44
C PRO A 193 4.17 -5.08 -18.07
N GLY A 194 4.31 -3.76 -18.25
CA GLY A 194 5.53 -3.19 -18.81
C GLY A 194 6.75 -3.30 -17.89
N ARG A 195 6.56 -3.35 -16.56
CA ARG A 195 7.68 -3.45 -15.61
C ARG A 195 8.15 -4.88 -15.43
N LEU A 196 7.23 -5.85 -15.45
CA LEU A 196 7.57 -7.26 -15.28
C LEU A 196 8.44 -7.76 -16.44
N GLY A 197 8.05 -7.50 -17.69
CA GLY A 197 8.83 -7.91 -18.86
C GLY A 197 10.25 -7.33 -18.86
N VAL A 198 10.37 -6.03 -18.55
CA VAL A 198 11.68 -5.36 -18.42
C VAL A 198 12.51 -5.97 -17.30
N ALA A 199 11.90 -6.24 -16.13
CA ALA A 199 12.62 -6.81 -15.00
C ALA A 199 13.07 -8.25 -15.26
N LEU A 200 12.28 -9.06 -15.99
CA LEU A 200 12.66 -10.43 -16.37
C LEU A 200 13.73 -10.46 -17.46
N GLY A 201 13.74 -9.47 -18.37
CA GLY A 201 14.75 -9.37 -19.44
C GLY A 201 16.12 -8.87 -18.97
N ASP A 202 16.21 -8.16 -17.86
CA ASP A 202 17.46 -7.63 -17.32
C ASP A 202 18.12 -8.59 -16.32
N ARG A 203 19.32 -9.11 -16.67
CA ARG A 203 20.11 -10.03 -15.83
C ARG A 203 20.37 -9.55 -14.40
N ARG A 204 20.35 -8.23 -14.15
CA ARG A 204 20.52 -7.66 -12.81
C ARG A 204 19.24 -7.82 -12.01
N THR A 205 18.08 -7.53 -12.60
CA THR A 205 16.79 -7.47 -11.87
C THR A 205 15.96 -8.75 -11.95
N ALA A 206 16.22 -9.61 -12.95
CA ALA A 206 15.49 -10.86 -13.18
C ALA A 206 15.44 -11.80 -11.97
N PRO A 207 16.53 -12.06 -11.22
CA PRO A 207 16.48 -12.96 -10.06
C PRO A 207 15.51 -12.47 -8.98
N LEU A 208 15.45 -11.16 -8.72
CA LEU A 208 14.54 -10.58 -7.74
C LEU A 208 13.09 -10.64 -8.24
N ALA A 209 12.86 -10.36 -9.52
CA ALA A 209 11.54 -10.44 -10.13
C ALA A 209 11.01 -11.89 -10.12
N LEU A 210 11.82 -12.86 -10.56
CA LEU A 210 11.51 -14.29 -10.52
C LEU A 210 11.24 -14.78 -9.11
N ALA A 211 12.07 -14.37 -8.14
CA ALA A 211 11.88 -14.76 -6.75
C ALA A 211 10.56 -14.21 -6.19
N ARG A 212 10.13 -13.00 -6.55
CA ARG A 212 8.83 -12.43 -6.14
C ARG A 212 7.68 -13.14 -6.82
N LEU A 213 7.83 -13.40 -8.11
CA LEU A 213 6.81 -14.03 -8.94
C LEU A 213 6.53 -15.45 -8.49
N ARG A 214 7.57 -16.30 -8.37
CA ARG A 214 7.43 -17.68 -7.88
C ARG A 214 6.83 -17.76 -6.49
N HIS A 215 7.15 -16.81 -5.62
CA HIS A 215 6.55 -16.76 -4.30
C HIS A 215 5.04 -16.51 -4.37
N PHE A 216 4.62 -15.53 -5.19
CA PHE A 216 3.21 -15.25 -5.38
C PHE A 216 2.47 -16.38 -6.11
N ALA A 217 3.12 -17.01 -7.11
CA ALA A 217 2.57 -18.17 -7.81
C ALA A 217 2.32 -19.34 -6.85
N ALA A 218 3.28 -19.66 -5.98
CA ALA A 218 3.11 -20.69 -4.96
C ALA A 218 1.99 -20.37 -3.95
N LEU A 219 1.81 -19.09 -3.61
CA LEU A 219 0.73 -18.63 -2.73
C LEU A 219 -0.65 -18.71 -3.39
N SER A 220 -0.72 -18.51 -4.70
CA SER A 220 -1.96 -18.54 -5.49
C SER A 220 -2.20 -19.88 -6.18
N ASP A 221 -1.38 -20.91 -5.92
CA ASP A 221 -1.43 -22.21 -6.60
C ASP A 221 -1.44 -22.09 -8.14
N ALA A 222 -0.63 -21.18 -8.68
CA ALA A 222 -0.52 -20.93 -10.12
C ALA A 222 0.71 -21.63 -10.71
N ASP A 223 0.53 -22.42 -11.78
CA ASP A 223 1.63 -23.10 -12.49
C ASP A 223 2.20 -22.22 -13.60
N VAL A 224 3.24 -21.46 -13.26
CA VAL A 224 3.85 -20.48 -14.17
C VAL A 224 5.15 -20.95 -14.83
N ASP A 225 5.58 -22.20 -14.57
CA ASP A 225 6.92 -22.64 -14.94
C ASP A 225 7.09 -22.80 -16.46
N GLY A 226 6.03 -23.22 -17.16
CA GLY A 226 6.02 -23.31 -18.62
C GLY A 226 6.22 -21.95 -19.30
N GLU A 227 5.44 -20.96 -18.88
CA GLU A 227 5.49 -19.60 -19.42
C GLU A 227 6.79 -18.89 -19.03
N LEU A 228 7.31 -19.13 -17.83
CA LEU A 228 8.63 -18.63 -17.42
C LEU A 228 9.74 -19.21 -18.28
N ALA A 229 9.71 -20.51 -18.58
CA ALA A 229 10.68 -21.15 -19.46
C ALA A 229 10.62 -20.61 -20.90
N ALA A 230 9.42 -20.27 -21.38
CA ALA A 230 9.19 -19.64 -22.67
C ALA A 230 9.52 -18.14 -22.71
N GLY A 231 9.76 -17.50 -21.57
CA GLY A 231 9.92 -16.05 -21.47
C GLY A 231 8.62 -15.27 -21.72
N ASP A 232 7.46 -15.92 -21.60
CA ASP A 232 6.15 -15.31 -21.84
C ASP A 232 5.60 -14.64 -20.56
N ALA A 233 6.06 -13.42 -20.30
CA ALA A 233 5.58 -12.63 -19.16
C ALA A 233 4.06 -12.35 -19.21
N ALA A 234 3.44 -12.38 -20.40
CA ALA A 234 2.01 -12.19 -20.55
C ALA A 234 1.23 -13.47 -20.19
N GLY A 235 1.73 -14.63 -20.61
CA GLY A 235 1.27 -15.95 -20.18
C GLY A 235 1.32 -16.10 -18.67
N VAL A 236 2.47 -15.86 -18.06
CA VAL A 236 2.63 -15.93 -16.60
C VAL A 236 1.58 -15.08 -15.87
N ARG A 237 1.33 -13.86 -16.34
CA ARG A 237 0.33 -12.98 -15.73
C ARG A 237 -1.10 -13.48 -15.90
N ARG A 238 -1.42 -14.13 -17.03
CA ARG A 238 -2.75 -14.72 -17.25
C ARG A 238 -2.97 -15.85 -16.27
N GLU A 239 -2.01 -16.75 -16.13
CA GLU A 239 -2.07 -17.86 -15.18
C GLU A 239 -2.26 -17.38 -13.73
N LEU A 240 -1.50 -16.36 -13.32
CA LEU A 240 -1.68 -15.73 -12.00
C LEU A 240 -3.09 -15.12 -11.80
N VAL A 241 -3.68 -14.56 -12.87
CA VAL A 241 -5.03 -14.00 -12.80
C VAL A 241 -6.06 -15.11 -12.72
N ASP A 242 -5.95 -16.13 -13.56
CA ASP A 242 -6.93 -17.21 -13.68
C ASP A 242 -6.98 -18.03 -12.38
N SER A 243 -5.82 -18.39 -11.82
CA SER A 243 -5.77 -19.14 -10.56
C SER A 243 -6.29 -18.33 -9.36
N LEU A 244 -5.90 -17.05 -9.28
CA LEU A 244 -6.40 -16.15 -8.24
C LEU A 244 -7.90 -15.88 -8.38
N ALA A 245 -8.41 -15.72 -9.61
CA ALA A 245 -9.82 -15.49 -9.88
C ALA A 245 -10.69 -16.67 -9.42
N ALA A 246 -10.24 -17.91 -9.68
CA ALA A 246 -10.92 -19.12 -9.22
C ALA A 246 -11.02 -19.19 -7.69
N THR A 247 -9.92 -18.85 -7.00
CA THR A 247 -9.87 -18.80 -5.53
C THR A 247 -10.84 -17.75 -4.99
N VAL A 248 -10.75 -16.51 -5.50
CA VAL A 248 -11.63 -15.40 -5.08
C VAL A 248 -13.09 -15.74 -5.35
N GLU A 249 -13.42 -16.25 -6.53
CA GLU A 249 -14.79 -16.63 -6.90
C GLU A 249 -15.39 -17.65 -5.93
N SER A 250 -14.61 -18.67 -5.54
CA SER A 250 -15.03 -19.68 -4.56
C SER A 250 -15.32 -19.07 -3.18
N GLU A 251 -14.47 -18.16 -2.71
CA GLU A 251 -14.67 -17.44 -1.45
C GLU A 251 -15.90 -16.54 -1.49
N LEU A 252 -16.07 -15.78 -2.56
CA LEU A 252 -17.19 -14.85 -2.70
C LEU A 252 -18.53 -15.60 -2.69
N ARG A 253 -18.60 -16.77 -3.35
CA ARG A 253 -19.79 -17.64 -3.32
C ARG A 253 -20.13 -18.11 -1.92
N THR A 254 -19.11 -18.45 -1.14
CA THR A 254 -19.28 -18.97 0.23
C THR A 254 -19.71 -17.86 1.19
N ARG A 255 -19.20 -16.64 1.00
CA ARG A 255 -19.32 -15.54 1.96
C ARG A 255 -20.50 -14.61 1.71
N TYR A 256 -20.86 -14.39 0.46
CA TYR A 256 -21.87 -13.40 0.09
C TYR A 256 -23.11 -14.05 -0.50
N ALA A 257 -24.28 -13.55 -0.08
CA ALA A 257 -25.57 -14.03 -0.57
C ALA A 257 -25.83 -13.75 -2.08
N SER A 258 -25.12 -12.78 -2.67
CA SER A 258 -25.22 -12.48 -4.10
C SER A 258 -23.92 -11.85 -4.63
N ALA A 259 -23.73 -11.94 -5.96
CA ALA A 259 -22.62 -11.30 -6.67
C ALA A 259 -22.64 -9.77 -6.52
N ASP A 260 -23.83 -9.15 -6.53
CA ASP A 260 -23.96 -7.69 -6.33
C ASP A 260 -23.46 -7.24 -4.94
N ARG A 261 -23.71 -8.05 -3.90
CA ARG A 261 -23.17 -7.77 -2.56
C ARG A 261 -21.66 -7.98 -2.50
N ALA A 262 -21.15 -9.03 -3.15
CA ALA A 262 -19.72 -9.25 -3.27
C ALA A 262 -19.02 -8.06 -3.97
N ALA A 263 -19.55 -7.63 -5.12
CA ALA A 263 -19.08 -6.45 -5.85
C ALA A 263 -19.03 -5.19 -4.99
N SER A 264 -20.12 -4.90 -4.28
CA SER A 264 -20.23 -3.73 -3.40
C SER A 264 -19.30 -3.76 -2.19
N SER A 265 -18.76 -4.94 -1.85
CA SER A 265 -17.81 -5.13 -0.75
C SER A 265 -16.34 -5.03 -1.17
N THR A 266 -16.06 -4.86 -2.46
CA THR A 266 -14.68 -4.81 -2.95
C THR A 266 -13.96 -3.53 -2.50
N ALA A 267 -12.70 -3.66 -2.10
CA ALA A 267 -11.88 -2.60 -1.53
C ALA A 267 -10.43 -2.63 -2.02
N VAL A 268 -10.17 -3.23 -3.20
CA VAL A 268 -8.82 -3.44 -3.76
C VAL A 268 -7.94 -2.18 -3.76
N ALA A 269 -8.54 -1.01 -4.02
CA ALA A 269 -7.85 0.27 -4.11
C ALA A 269 -7.54 0.94 -2.76
N ARG A 270 -7.89 0.32 -1.63
CA ARG A 270 -7.82 0.93 -0.29
C ARG A 270 -6.99 0.12 0.68
N VAL A 271 -6.24 0.81 1.53
CA VAL A 271 -5.59 0.27 2.74
C VAL A 271 -6.16 0.99 3.95
N ASP A 272 -6.52 0.24 4.98
CA ASP A 272 -6.93 0.79 6.27
C ASP A 272 -5.73 0.86 7.21
N ILE A 273 -5.50 2.03 7.81
CA ILE A 273 -4.42 2.27 8.76
C ILE A 273 -5.03 2.61 10.10
N VAL A 274 -4.70 1.83 11.12
CA VAL A 274 -5.03 2.10 12.51
C VAL A 274 -3.78 2.60 13.22
N VAL A 275 -3.87 3.80 13.78
CA VAL A 275 -2.87 4.41 14.65
C VAL A 275 -3.33 4.24 16.09
N ARG A 276 -2.48 3.65 16.93
CA ARG A 276 -2.72 3.48 18.37
C ARG A 276 -1.68 4.25 19.15
N VAL A 277 -2.13 4.95 20.18
CA VAL A 277 -1.29 5.77 21.06
C VAL A 277 -1.63 5.45 22.51
N TRP A 278 -0.61 5.25 23.34
CA TRP A 278 -0.76 5.00 24.78
C TRP A 278 0.44 5.56 25.55
N SER A 279 0.28 5.77 26.85
CA SER A 279 1.38 6.10 27.75
C SER A 279 2.08 4.86 28.27
N SER A 280 3.41 4.93 28.44
CA SER A 280 4.20 3.90 29.12
C SER A 280 4.17 4.05 30.63
#